data_AF-A0A9D2S130-F1
#
_entry.id   AF-A0A9D2S130-F1
#
_cell.length_a   1.000
_cell.length_b   1.000
_cell.length_c   1.000
_cell.angle_alpha   90.00
_cell.angle_beta   90.00
_cell.angle_gamma   90.00
#
_symmetry.space_group_name_H-M   'P 1'
#
loop_
_entity.id
_entity.type
_entity.pdbx_description
1 polymer ?
#
loop_
_entity_poly.entity_id
_entity_poly.type
_entity_poly.pdbx_seq_one_letter_code
_entity_poly.pdbx_strand_id
1 'polypeptide(L)' 'MPAQWTADLIGKMHAYRITQTELARHLGYTPQYVSTVLNGKREPEAAEQKFKSALNDLIEQRQYTT' A
#
# COMPACT_ATOMS: atom_id res chain seq x y z
N MET A 1 2.49 -11.21 14.64
CA MET A 1 3.36 -10.10 14.18
C MET A 1 2.86 -9.67 12.83
N PRO A 2 2.88 -8.37 12.46
CA PRO A 2 2.54 -7.95 11.10
C PRO A 2 3.46 -8.69 10.11
N ALA A 3 2.92 -9.10 8.96
CA ALA A 3 3.72 -9.75 7.93
C ALA A 3 4.86 -8.83 7.48
N GLN A 4 6.05 -9.40 7.23
CA GLN A 4 7.24 -8.61 6.88
C GLN A 4 6.99 -7.66 5.69
N TRP A 5 6.18 -8.10 4.73
CA TRP A 5 5.86 -7.31 3.54
C TRP A 5 5.09 -6.01 3.83
N THR A 6 4.35 -5.91 4.94
CA THR A 6 3.65 -4.65 5.28
C THR A 6 4.63 -3.59 5.73
N ALA A 7 5.71 -3.97 6.43
CA ALA A 7 6.77 -3.06 6.82
C ALA A 7 7.53 -2.51 5.60
N ASP A 8 7.87 -3.38 4.65
CA ASP A 8 8.47 -2.99 3.36
C ASP A 8 7.57 -2.05 2.56
N LEU A 9 6.27 -2.33 2.51
CA LEU A 9 5.28 -1.50 1.83
C LEU A 9 5.21 -0.10 2.44
N ILE A 10 5.11 -0.02 3.78
CA ILE A 10 5.09 1.25 4.51
C ILE A 10 6.39 2.03 4.26
N GLY A 11 7.55 1.39 4.30
CA GLY A 11 8.84 2.02 4.01
C GLY A 11 8.87 2.69 2.62
N LYS A 12 8.39 1.99 1.60
CA LYS A 12 8.25 2.54 0.24
C LYS A 12 7.24 3.68 0.18
N MET A 13 6.07 3.55 0.83
CA MET A 13 5.09 4.63 0.89
C MET A 13 5.70 5.92 1.46
N HIS A 14 6.49 5.82 2.53
CA HIS A 14 7.21 6.97 3.09
C HIS A 14 8.24 7.56 2.12
N ALA A 15 9.03 6.71 1.45
CA ALA A 15 10.05 7.14 0.49
C ALA A 15 9.47 7.97 -0.67
N TYR A 16 8.30 7.57 -1.18
CA TYR A 16 7.65 8.23 -2.32
C TYR A 16 6.54 9.23 -1.93
N ARG A 17 6.38 9.51 -0.63
CA ARG A 17 5.32 10.37 -0.09
C ARG A 17 3.93 9.96 -0.60
N ILE A 18 3.65 8.67 -0.53
CA ILE A 18 2.35 8.07 -0.87
C ILE A 18 1.58 7.85 0.43
N THR A 19 0.37 8.38 0.50
CA THR A 19 -0.48 8.25 1.69
C THR A 19 -1.33 6.98 1.67
N GLN A 20 -1.76 6.51 2.85
CA GLN A 20 -2.72 5.40 2.95
C GLN A 20 -4.05 5.71 2.24
N THR A 21 -4.46 6.98 2.24
CA THR A 21 -5.67 7.44 1.54
C THR A 21 -5.52 7.35 0.03
N GLU A 22 -4.35 7.69 -0.53
CA GLU A 22 -4.07 7.51 -1.96
C GLU A 22 -4.06 6.04 -2.35
N LEU A 23 -3.37 5.21 -1.56
CA LEU A 23 -3.33 3.76 -1.79
C LEU A 23 -4.74 3.15 -1.71
N ALA A 24 -5.55 3.55 -0.72
CA ALA A 24 -6.93 3.13 -0.57
C ALA A 24 -7.79 3.53 -1.78
N ARG A 25 -7.65 4.78 -2.26
CA ARG A 25 -8.35 5.27 -3.45
C ARG A 25 -7.96 4.47 -4.70
N HIS A 26 -6.67 4.21 -4.89
CA HIS A 26 -6.18 3.47 -6.04
C HIS A 26 -6.66 2.00 -6.03
N LEU A 27 -6.72 1.39 -4.85
CA LEU A 27 -7.23 0.03 -4.67
C LEU A 27 -8.76 -0.09 -4.67
N GLY A 28 -9.50 1.03 -4.63
CA GLY A 28 -10.96 1.02 -4.46
C GLY A 28 -11.42 0.55 -3.08
N TYR A 29 -10.57 0.66 -2.05
CA TYR A 29 -10.87 0.27 -0.68
C TYR A 29 -11.09 1.47 0.24
N THR A 30 -11.65 1.20 1.42
CA THR A 30 -11.72 2.21 2.47
C THR A 30 -10.35 2.38 3.16
N PRO A 31 -9.99 3.60 3.59
CA PRO A 31 -8.76 3.83 4.35
C PRO A 31 -8.66 2.95 5.60
N GLN A 32 -9.80 2.67 6.24
CA GLN A 32 -9.87 1.81 7.42
C GLN A 32 -9.55 0.34 7.10
N TYR A 33 -9.98 -0.15 5.94
CA TYR A 33 -9.62 -1.50 5.48
C TYR A 33 -8.12 -1.60 5.22
N VAL A 34 -7.56 -0.64 4.48
CA VAL A 34 -6.11 -0.55 4.22
C VAL A 34 -5.32 -0.53 5.53
N SER A 35 -5.70 0.33 6.47
CA SER A 35 -5.05 0.38 7.80
C SER A 35 -5.14 -0.96 8.54
N THR A 36 -6.26 -1.67 8.45
CA THR A 36 -6.43 -3.00 9.10
C THR A 36 -5.49 -4.04 8.50
N VAL A 37 -5.29 -4.03 7.18
CA VAL A 37 -4.37 -4.94 6.47
C VAL A 37 -2.91 -4.57 6.79
N LEU A 38 -2.55 -3.28 6.75
CA LEU A 38 -1.19 -2.82 7.06
C LEU A 38 -0.76 -3.12 8.50
N ASN A 39 -1.71 -3.06 9.44
CA ASN A 39 -1.48 -3.42 10.84
C ASN A 39 -1.44 -4.95 11.08
N GLY A 40 -1.54 -5.77 10.02
CA GLY A 40 -1.52 -7.23 10.13
C GLY A 40 -2.73 -7.83 10.84
N LYS A 41 -3.83 -7.07 10.97
CA LYS A 41 -5.08 -7.57 11.56
C LYS A 41 -5.91 -8.40 10.58
N ARG A 42 -5.59 -8.30 9.28
CA ARG A 42 -6.19 -9.08 8.19
C ARG A 42 -5.12 -9.43 7.17
N GLU A 43 -5.04 -10.69 6.81
CA GLU A 43 -4.17 -11.20 5.74
C GLU A 43 -5.00 -11.98 4.72
N PRO A 44 -5.64 -11.30 3.75
CA PRO A 44 -6.19 -11.97 2.58
C PRO A 44 -5.04 -12.55 1.74
N GLU A 45 -5.19 -13.77 1.23
CA GLU A 45 -4.15 -14.47 0.43
C GLU A 45 -3.61 -13.64 -0.75
N ALA A 46 -4.43 -12.77 -1.35
CA ALA A 46 -4.04 -11.92 -2.48
C ALA A 46 -3.72 -10.46 -2.11
N ALA A 47 -3.72 -10.09 -0.82
CA ALA A 47 -3.53 -8.70 -0.42
C ALA A 47 -2.11 -8.19 -0.69
N GLU A 48 -1.09 -9.00 -0.43
CA GLU A 48 0.30 -8.62 -0.65
C GLU A 48 0.55 -8.18 -2.10
N GLN A 49 0.14 -9.01 -3.06
CA GLN A 49 0.31 -8.73 -4.48
C GLN A 49 -0.47 -7.49 -4.91
N LYS A 50 -1.74 -7.35 -4.50
CA LYS A 50 -2.57 -6.19 -4.83
C LYS A 50 -2.00 -4.89 -4.30
N PHE A 51 -1.59 -4.87 -3.03
CA PHE A 51 -1.05 -3.67 -2.38
C PHE A 51 0.31 -3.29 -2.97
N LYS A 52 1.19 -4.27 -3.24
CA LYS A 52 2.47 -4.02 -3.89
C LYS A 52 2.30 -3.50 -5.32
N SER A 53 1.38 -4.06 -6.09
CA SER A 53 1.08 -3.59 -7.45
C SER A 53 0.58 -2.15 -7.43
N ALA A 54 -0.46 -1.86 -6.65
CA ALA A 54 -1.02 -0.52 -6.53
C ALA A 54 0.01 0.51 -6.04
N LEU A 55 0.92 0.11 -5.15
CA LEU A 55 1.99 0.99 -4.73
C LEU A 55 2.98 1.27 -5.86
N ASN A 56 3.40 0.25 -6.61
CA ASN A 56 4.29 0.44 -7.74
C ASN A 56 3.66 1.35 -8.81
N ASP A 57 2.38 1.16 -9.15
CA ASP A 57 1.65 2.02 -10.08
C ASP A 57 1.69 3.50 -9.61
N LEU A 58 1.45 3.75 -8.33
CA LEU A 58 1.53 5.10 -7.75
C LEU A 58 2.97 5.67 -7.75
N ILE A 59 3.98 4.82 -7.51
CA ILE A 59 5.38 5.21 -7.58
C ILE A 59 5.74 5.61 -9.00
N GLU A 60 5.39 4.81 -10.00
CA GLU A 60 5.62 5.09 -11.41
C GLU A 60 4.97 6.42 -11.80
N GLN A 61 3.71 6.65 -11.45
CA GLN A 61 3.03 7.92 -11.69
C GLN A 61 3.78 9.13 -11.11
N ARG A 62 4.39 8.98 -9.92
CA ARG A 62 5.20 10.04 -9.30
C ARG A 62 6.57 10.21 -9.97
N GLN A 63 7.18 9.15 -10.47
CA GLN A 63 8.48 9.19 -11.15
C GLN A 63 8.39 9.75 -12.58
N TYR A 64 7.29 9.50 -13.30
CA TYR A 64 7.09 9.99 -14.67
C TYR A 64 6.67 11.47 -14.76
N THR A 65 6.44 12.16 -13.64
CA THR A 65 6.11 13.60 -13.62
C THR A 65 7.36 14.49 -13.51
N THR A 66 8.39 14.24 -14.33
CA THR A 66 9.61 15.07 -14.45
C THR A 66 9.98 15.22 -15.92
#